data_AF-A0AAU0MB61-F1
#
_entry.id   AF-A0AAU0MB61-F1
#
_cell.length_a   1.000
_cell.length_b   1.000
_cell.length_c   1.000
_cell.angle_alpha   90.00
_cell.angle_beta   90.00
_cell.angle_gamma   90.00
#
_symmetry.space_group_name_H-M   'P 1'
#
loop_
_entity.id
_entity.type
_entity.pdbx_description
1 polymer ?
#
loop_
_entity_poly.entity_id
_entity_poly.type
_entity_poly.pdbx_seq_one_letter_code
_entity_poly.pdbx_strand_id
1 'polypeptide(L)'
;MERRKARAPLSHRVWWRVVLAAVLVVPAITARPYEPARTADVVREVLQAPYVTAIPALLPVAKLLLLAVAVLPFLGARWAGQALIGYYATILVAVGLGQNMADTTTYGFAWLIGNTVVMLVVAVWCVLDLVRGRTTLRREGLCRGRLWLLVPMALALLMPYAMVDGSLVPSIGTVLTNEAGVTYCMITPVVLGTLLLFPDEVDRRTLGTVAWVGLLFGLLNLLDWFALHPAYWWMGVLHLPLVLTAGWGLIESRPGTSRPAVSARG
;
A
#
# COMPACT_ATOMS: atom_id res chain seq x y z
N MET A 1 36.78 25.54 2.63
CA MET A 1 36.14 24.25 2.92
C MET A 1 34.67 24.35 2.51
N GLU A 2 34.38 24.06 1.23
CA GLU A 2 33.01 24.15 0.69
C GLU A 2 32.10 23.13 1.38
N ARG A 3 31.02 23.61 2.01
CA ARG A 3 29.90 22.75 2.42
C ARG A 3 29.30 22.18 1.14
N ARG A 4 29.64 20.92 0.80
CA ARG A 4 28.88 20.14 -0.18
C ARG A 4 27.40 20.18 0.25
N LYS A 5 26.57 20.93 -0.48
CA LYS A 5 25.11 20.88 -0.33
C LYS A 5 24.70 19.41 -0.46
N ALA A 6 24.30 18.81 0.66
CA ALA A 6 23.83 17.43 0.68
C ALA A 6 22.68 17.32 -0.34
N ARG A 7 22.92 16.59 -1.43
CA ARG A 7 21.94 16.43 -2.51
C ARG A 7 20.67 15.83 -1.90
N ALA A 8 19.51 16.39 -2.24
CA ALA A 8 18.23 15.85 -1.79
C ALA A 8 18.12 14.35 -2.14
N PRO A 9 17.64 13.51 -1.20
CA PRO A 9 17.49 12.07 -1.42
C PRO A 9 16.61 11.78 -2.63
N LEU A 10 16.92 10.69 -3.35
CA LEU A 10 16.30 10.32 -4.63
C LEU A 10 14.76 10.30 -4.57
N SER A 11 14.19 9.74 -3.51
CA SER A 11 12.74 9.61 -3.31
C SER A 11 11.98 10.94 -3.20
N HIS A 12 12.68 12.04 -2.93
CA HIS A 12 12.09 13.39 -2.84
C HIS A 12 12.21 14.16 -4.16
N ARG A 13 12.89 13.60 -5.17
CA ARG A 13 13.05 14.27 -6.46
C ARG A 13 11.80 14.05 -7.31
N VAL A 14 11.28 15.14 -7.87
CA VAL A 14 10.07 15.10 -8.71
C VAL A 14 10.22 14.15 -9.91
N TRP A 15 11.38 14.17 -10.59
CA TRP A 15 11.62 13.28 -11.73
C TRP A 15 11.55 11.80 -11.35
N TRP A 16 11.96 11.42 -10.14
CA TRP A 16 11.88 10.04 -9.67
C TRP A 16 10.42 9.60 -9.52
N ARG A 17 9.57 10.49 -8.99
CA ARG A 17 8.12 10.26 -8.89
C ARG A 17 7.47 10.10 -10.25
N VAL A 18 7.88 10.92 -11.22
CA VAL A 18 7.43 10.82 -12.62
C VAL A 18 7.85 9.49 -13.24
N VAL A 19 9.09 9.04 -13.01
CA VAL A 19 9.56 7.73 -13.49
C VAL A 19 8.69 6.60 -12.92
N LEU A 20 8.38 6.61 -11.61
CA LEU A 20 7.51 5.59 -11.03
C LEU A 20 6.09 5.60 -11.62
N ALA A 21 5.55 6.79 -11.90
CA ALA A 21 4.25 6.91 -12.57
C ALA A 21 4.31 6.39 -14.02
N ALA A 22 5.40 6.65 -14.74
CA ALA A 22 5.61 6.15 -16.09
C ALA A 22 5.76 4.62 -16.15
N VAL A 23 6.42 4.01 -15.16
CA VAL A 23 6.52 2.54 -15.08
C VAL A 23 5.15 1.90 -14.86
N LEU A 24 4.26 2.57 -14.12
CA LEU A 24 2.92 2.05 -13.83
C LEU A 24 2.05 1.91 -15.08
N VAL A 25 2.28 2.73 -16.11
CA VAL A 25 1.54 2.69 -17.39
C VAL A 25 2.18 1.78 -18.44
N VAL A 26 3.23 1.04 -18.08
CA VAL A 26 3.83 0.03 -18.96
C VAL A 26 2.79 -1.05 -19.26
N PRO A 27 2.55 -1.38 -20.55
CA PRO A 27 1.58 -2.40 -20.94
C PRO A 27 1.82 -3.74 -20.26
N ALA A 28 0.74 -4.49 -20.03
CA ALA A 28 0.84 -5.84 -19.50
C ALA A 28 1.51 -6.78 -20.50
N ILE A 29 2.23 -7.78 -19.98
CA ILE A 29 2.72 -8.89 -20.80
C ILE A 29 1.62 -9.93 -20.84
N THR A 30 1.13 -10.28 -22.03
CA THR A 30 0.05 -11.26 -22.21
C THR A 30 0.44 -12.34 -23.21
N ALA A 31 -0.07 -13.55 -23.05
CA ALA A 31 0.16 -14.65 -23.98
C ALA A 31 -0.55 -14.42 -25.32
N ARG A 32 -1.72 -13.78 -25.30
CA ARG A 32 -2.45 -13.35 -26.49
C ARG A 32 -2.38 -11.83 -26.63
N PRO A 33 -2.16 -11.29 -27.84
CA PRO A 33 -2.08 -9.86 -28.06
C PRO A 33 -3.42 -9.18 -27.74
N TYR A 34 -3.35 -7.93 -27.29
CA TYR A 34 -4.51 -7.10 -27.00
C TYR A 34 -4.27 -5.67 -27.48
N GLU A 35 -5.35 -4.95 -27.80
CA GLU A 35 -5.26 -3.54 -28.16
C GLU A 35 -5.03 -2.68 -26.91
N PRO A 36 -4.13 -1.67 -26.95
CA PRO A 36 -3.85 -0.84 -25.77
C PRO A 36 -5.08 -0.18 -25.13
N ALA A 37 -6.14 0.11 -25.91
CA ALA A 37 -7.41 0.62 -25.41
C ALA A 37 -8.10 -0.32 -24.41
N ARG A 38 -7.81 -1.63 -24.46
CA ARG A 38 -8.36 -2.67 -23.57
C ARG A 38 -7.48 -2.94 -22.34
N THR A 39 -6.50 -2.09 -22.04
CA THR A 39 -5.61 -2.29 -20.87
C THR A 39 -6.40 -2.41 -19.56
N ALA A 40 -7.48 -1.64 -19.39
CA ALA A 40 -8.33 -1.72 -18.20
C ALA A 40 -8.99 -3.10 -18.04
N ASP A 41 -9.43 -3.72 -19.15
CA ASP A 41 -10.00 -5.07 -19.14
C ASP A 41 -8.97 -6.12 -18.71
N VAL A 42 -7.74 -6.02 -19.23
CA VAL A 42 -6.64 -6.93 -18.88
C VAL A 42 -6.33 -6.83 -17.38
N VAL A 43 -6.21 -5.60 -16.86
CA VAL A 43 -5.98 -5.36 -15.42
C VAL A 43 -7.09 -5.98 -14.58
N ARG A 44 -8.36 -5.76 -14.95
CA ARG A 44 -9.51 -6.32 -14.24
C ARG A 44 -9.50 -7.84 -14.23
N GLU A 45 -9.28 -8.49 -15.38
CA GLU A 45 -9.30 -9.94 -15.49
C GLU A 45 -8.16 -10.58 -14.67
N VAL A 46 -6.97 -9.96 -14.64
CA VAL A 46 -5.87 -10.41 -13.77
C VAL A 46 -6.24 -10.29 -12.29
N LEU A 47 -6.84 -9.16 -11.88
CA LEU A 47 -7.17 -8.90 -10.48
C LEU A 47 -8.38 -9.69 -9.96
N GLN A 48 -9.19 -10.29 -10.84
CA GLN A 48 -10.33 -11.14 -10.46
C GLN A 48 -9.91 -12.56 -10.02
N ALA A 49 -8.82 -13.08 -10.56
CA ALA A 49 -8.30 -14.41 -10.21
C ALA A 49 -6.76 -14.42 -10.12
N PRO A 50 -6.14 -13.54 -9.29
CA PRO A 50 -4.70 -13.44 -9.20
C PRO A 50 -4.09 -14.67 -8.51
N TYR A 51 -2.86 -15.03 -8.86
CA TYR A 51 -2.17 -16.14 -8.21
C TYR A 51 -2.00 -15.98 -6.69
N VAL A 52 -1.97 -14.75 -6.17
CA VAL A 52 -1.86 -14.51 -4.72
C VAL A 52 -3.07 -15.05 -3.93
N THR A 53 -4.23 -15.23 -4.56
CA THR A 53 -5.43 -15.81 -3.94
C THR A 53 -5.61 -17.29 -4.23
N ALA A 54 -4.67 -17.93 -4.95
CA ALA A 54 -4.76 -19.33 -5.35
C ALA A 54 -4.77 -20.32 -4.17
N ILE A 55 -4.32 -19.90 -2.98
CA ILE A 55 -4.34 -20.70 -1.75
C ILE A 55 -5.23 -19.99 -0.70
N PRO A 56 -6.55 -20.24 -0.70
CA PRO A 56 -7.49 -19.54 0.19
C PRO A 56 -7.16 -19.66 1.69
N ALA A 57 -6.55 -20.77 2.10
CA ALA A 57 -6.14 -21.00 3.50
C ALA A 57 -5.11 -19.98 4.01
N LEU A 58 -4.34 -19.35 3.12
CA LEU A 58 -3.33 -18.34 3.49
C LEU A 58 -3.94 -16.93 3.67
N LEU A 59 -5.14 -16.67 3.15
CA LEU A 59 -5.80 -15.36 3.25
C LEU A 59 -6.02 -14.91 4.71
N PRO A 60 -6.65 -15.70 5.60
CA PRO A 60 -6.79 -15.32 6.99
C PRO A 60 -5.43 -15.21 7.70
N VAL A 61 -4.45 -16.04 7.34
CA VAL A 61 -3.10 -15.99 7.92
C VAL A 61 -2.41 -14.67 7.58
N ALA A 62 -2.41 -14.27 6.30
CA ALA A 62 -1.82 -13.00 5.86
C ALA A 62 -2.48 -11.81 6.56
N LYS A 63 -3.81 -11.86 6.73
CA LYS A 63 -4.59 -10.82 7.41
C LYS A 63 -4.27 -10.72 8.90
N LEU A 64 -4.15 -11.86 9.59
CA LEU A 64 -3.75 -11.91 10.99
C LEU A 64 -2.30 -11.45 11.18
N LEU A 65 -1.40 -11.80 10.27
CA LEU A 65 -0.01 -11.31 10.28
C LEU A 65 0.04 -9.79 10.12
N LEU A 66 -0.71 -9.23 9.17
CA LEU A 66 -0.84 -7.78 8.99
C LEU A 66 -1.33 -7.09 10.27
N LEU A 67 -2.39 -7.62 10.88
CA LEU A 67 -2.92 -7.09 12.15
C LEU A 67 -1.87 -7.20 13.26
N ALA A 68 -1.21 -8.34 13.40
CA ALA A 68 -0.20 -8.57 14.43
C ALA A 68 0.92 -7.53 14.33
N VAL A 69 1.51 -7.33 13.15
CA VAL A 69 2.60 -6.35 12.99
C VAL A 69 2.14 -4.91 13.16
N ALA A 70 0.89 -4.59 12.83
CA ALA A 70 0.31 -3.27 13.07
C ALA A 70 0.07 -2.99 14.56
N VAL A 71 -0.22 -4.02 15.36
CA VAL A 71 -0.51 -3.90 16.80
C VAL A 71 0.77 -3.87 17.65
N LEU A 72 1.87 -4.48 17.20
CA LEU A 72 3.13 -4.57 17.95
C LEU A 72 3.64 -3.23 18.55
N PRO A 73 3.61 -2.08 17.85
CA PRO A 73 4.06 -0.81 18.41
C PRO A 73 3.27 -0.40 19.66
N PHE A 74 1.97 -0.70 19.71
CA PHE A 74 1.10 -0.37 20.83
C PHE A 74 1.37 -1.22 22.07
N LEU A 75 1.89 -2.43 21.85
CA LEU A 75 2.35 -3.33 22.91
C LEU A 75 3.73 -2.94 23.47
N GLY A 76 4.41 -1.96 22.87
CA GLY A 76 5.73 -1.52 23.33
C GLY A 76 6.88 -2.44 22.91
N ALA A 77 6.68 -3.28 21.89
CA ALA A 77 7.76 -4.13 21.39
C ALA A 77 8.87 -3.28 20.76
N ARG A 78 10.10 -3.39 21.28
CA ARG A 78 11.26 -2.59 20.84
C ARG A 78 11.64 -2.80 19.37
N TRP A 79 11.23 -3.94 18.80
CA TRP A 79 11.50 -4.34 17.42
C TRP A 79 10.30 -4.12 16.48
N ALA A 80 9.24 -3.41 16.94
CA ALA A 80 8.00 -3.26 16.18
C ALA A 80 8.18 -2.55 14.83
N GLY A 81 9.07 -1.55 14.75
CA GLY A 81 9.39 -0.86 13.50
C GLY A 81 10.01 -1.80 12.47
N GLN A 82 10.99 -2.60 12.91
CA GLN A 82 11.64 -3.62 12.08
C GLN A 82 10.66 -4.71 11.66
N ALA A 83 9.77 -5.13 12.57
CA ALA A 83 8.70 -6.09 12.27
C ALA A 83 7.81 -5.62 11.13
N LEU A 84 7.28 -4.39 11.26
CA LEU A 84 6.34 -3.81 10.31
C LEU A 84 6.99 -3.62 8.93
N ILE A 85 8.18 -3.02 8.90
CA ILE A 85 8.90 -2.75 7.64
C ILE A 85 9.39 -4.06 7.00
N GLY A 86 9.87 -5.01 7.79
CA GLY A 86 10.30 -6.32 7.30
C GLY A 86 9.15 -7.17 6.77
N TYR A 87 8.02 -7.18 7.49
CA TYR A 87 6.78 -7.76 6.99
C TYR A 87 6.37 -7.12 5.68
N TYR A 88 6.32 -5.78 5.62
CA TYR A 88 5.84 -5.08 4.44
C TYR A 88 6.75 -5.31 3.23
N ALA A 89 8.08 -5.29 3.42
CA ALA A 89 9.03 -5.65 2.37
C ALA A 89 8.79 -7.08 1.83
N THR A 90 8.57 -8.04 2.74
CA THR A 90 8.38 -9.45 2.39
C THR A 90 7.06 -9.68 1.66
N ILE A 91 5.96 -9.17 2.20
CA ILE A 91 4.63 -9.35 1.59
C ILE A 91 4.54 -8.63 0.24
N LEU A 92 5.24 -7.50 0.05
CA LEU A 92 5.28 -6.83 -1.25
C LEU A 92 5.99 -7.64 -2.35
N VAL A 93 6.89 -8.56 -2.02
CA VAL A 93 7.44 -9.49 -3.03
C VAL A 93 6.36 -10.48 -3.48
N ALA A 94 5.65 -11.08 -2.51
CA ALA A 94 4.58 -12.03 -2.79
C ALA A 94 3.42 -11.37 -3.55
N VAL A 95 2.97 -10.19 -3.12
CA VAL A 95 1.88 -9.42 -3.74
C VAL A 95 2.33 -8.79 -5.05
N GLY A 96 3.54 -8.22 -5.11
CA GLY A 96 4.11 -7.64 -6.32
C GLY A 96 4.14 -8.63 -7.47
N LEU A 97 4.44 -9.90 -7.19
CA LEU A 97 4.39 -10.98 -8.17
C LEU A 97 2.96 -11.55 -8.31
N GLY A 98 2.45 -12.19 -7.26
CA GLY A 98 1.23 -13.01 -7.33
C GLY A 98 -0.05 -12.22 -7.55
N GLN A 99 -0.16 -10.97 -7.08
CA GLN A 99 -1.37 -10.17 -7.32
C GLN A 99 -1.45 -9.67 -8.77
N ASN A 100 -0.31 -9.61 -9.45
CA ASN A 100 -0.16 -9.02 -10.77
C ASN A 100 -0.03 -10.06 -11.88
N MET A 101 -0.17 -11.35 -11.55
CA MET A 101 -0.13 -12.46 -12.50
C MET A 101 -1.37 -13.34 -12.37
N ALA A 102 -1.94 -13.74 -13.51
CA ALA A 102 -3.06 -14.67 -13.57
C ALA A 102 -3.12 -15.38 -14.93
N ASP A 103 -3.76 -16.55 -14.96
CA ASP A 103 -4.24 -17.17 -16.19
C ASP A 103 -5.65 -16.68 -16.48
N THR A 104 -5.77 -15.83 -17.50
CA THR A 104 -7.00 -15.18 -17.89
C THR A 104 -7.70 -15.97 -19.00
N THR A 105 -9.03 -15.91 -19.04
CA THR A 105 -9.84 -16.57 -20.07
C THR A 105 -9.64 -15.93 -21.45
N THR A 106 -9.53 -14.60 -21.49
CA THR A 106 -9.43 -13.82 -22.74
C THR A 106 -7.99 -13.79 -23.25
N TYR A 107 -7.04 -13.43 -22.38
CA TYR A 107 -5.67 -13.07 -22.77
C TYR A 107 -4.63 -14.18 -22.49
N GLY A 108 -5.05 -15.32 -21.92
CA GLY A 108 -4.16 -16.37 -21.44
C GLY A 108 -3.36 -15.90 -20.23
N PHE A 109 -2.12 -16.36 -20.08
CA PHE A 109 -1.21 -15.82 -19.07
C PHE A 109 -1.09 -14.30 -19.24
N ALA A 110 -1.32 -13.55 -18.17
CA ALA A 110 -1.20 -12.10 -18.16
C ALA A 110 -0.43 -11.62 -16.92
N TRP A 111 0.47 -10.66 -17.13
CA TRP A 111 1.32 -10.09 -16.10
C TRP A 111 1.34 -8.56 -16.18
N LEU A 112 0.83 -7.92 -15.13
CA LEU A 112 0.85 -6.47 -14.93
C LEU A 112 2.25 -6.03 -14.47
N ILE A 113 3.23 -6.12 -15.38
CA ILE A 113 4.66 -5.90 -15.08
C ILE A 113 4.93 -4.52 -14.48
N GLY A 114 4.24 -3.47 -14.95
CA GLY A 114 4.38 -2.11 -14.41
C GLY A 114 4.06 -2.04 -12.92
N ASN A 115 2.94 -2.65 -12.51
CA ASN A 115 2.56 -2.75 -11.10
C ASN A 115 3.60 -3.52 -10.29
N THR A 116 4.05 -4.68 -10.79
CA THR A 116 5.06 -5.50 -10.15
C THR A 116 6.34 -4.72 -9.89
N VAL A 117 6.90 -4.06 -10.91
CA VAL A 117 8.15 -3.31 -10.77
C VAL A 117 8.01 -2.21 -9.73
N VAL A 118 6.91 -1.44 -9.77
CA VAL A 118 6.70 -0.35 -8.82
C VAL A 118 6.55 -0.88 -7.38
N MET A 119 5.82 -1.98 -7.16
CA MET A 119 5.70 -2.61 -5.84
C MET A 119 7.04 -3.14 -5.34
N LEU A 120 7.87 -3.75 -6.20
CA LEU A 120 9.21 -4.23 -5.84
C LEU A 120 10.16 -3.07 -5.51
N VAL A 121 10.04 -1.93 -6.18
CA VAL A 121 10.80 -0.72 -5.81
C VAL A 121 10.43 -0.26 -4.40
N VAL A 122 9.15 -0.30 -4.03
CA VAL A 122 8.73 0.00 -2.65
C VAL A 122 9.36 -1.00 -1.67
N ALA A 123 9.32 -2.30 -1.99
CA ALA A 123 9.94 -3.34 -1.19
C ALA A 123 11.45 -3.09 -0.96
N VAL A 124 12.18 -2.68 -2.02
CA VAL A 124 13.61 -2.32 -1.91
C VAL A 124 13.82 -1.15 -0.95
N TRP A 125 12.97 -0.11 -1.01
CA TRP A 125 13.08 1.00 -0.05
C TRP A 125 12.82 0.55 1.39
N CYS A 126 11.88 -0.35 1.61
CA CYS A 126 11.63 -0.95 2.93
C CYS A 126 12.83 -1.80 3.41
N VAL A 127 13.45 -2.60 2.54
CA VAL A 127 14.68 -3.34 2.89
C VAL A 127 15.82 -2.38 3.25
N LEU A 128 15.98 -1.30 2.47
CA LEU A 128 17.01 -0.29 2.69
C LEU A 128 16.81 0.51 3.99
N ASP A 129 15.57 0.64 4.47
CA ASP A 129 15.21 1.18 5.76
C ASP A 129 15.53 0.18 6.87
N LEU A 130 15.05 -1.06 6.72
CA LEU A 130 15.26 -2.16 7.66
C LEU A 130 16.74 -2.40 7.97
N VAL A 131 17.57 -2.54 6.93
CA VAL A 131 19.03 -2.77 7.06
C VAL A 131 19.73 -1.62 7.78
N ARG A 132 19.19 -0.40 7.67
CA ARG A 132 19.76 0.79 8.31
C ARG A 132 19.10 1.14 9.64
N GLY A 133 18.07 0.41 10.04
CA GLY A 133 17.32 0.60 11.28
C GLY A 133 16.80 2.03 11.47
N ARG A 134 16.30 2.68 10.41
CA ARG A 134 15.92 4.11 10.51
C ARG A 134 14.51 4.32 11.04
N THR A 135 13.59 3.41 10.72
CA THR A 135 12.26 3.39 11.31
C THR A 135 12.27 2.62 12.63
N THR A 136 12.00 3.31 13.73
CA THR A 136 11.75 2.73 15.05
C THR A 136 10.32 3.07 15.44
N LEU A 137 9.52 2.15 15.98
CA LEU A 137 8.14 2.45 16.38
C LEU A 137 7.98 2.19 17.86
N ARG A 138 8.38 3.15 18.68
CA ARG A 138 8.31 3.07 20.13
C ARG A 138 6.98 3.62 20.62
N ARG A 139 6.45 3.01 21.68
CA ARG A 139 5.15 3.37 22.24
C ARG A 139 5.07 4.85 22.66
N GLU A 140 6.19 5.42 23.09
CA GLU A 140 6.29 6.82 23.52
C GLU A 140 6.13 7.82 22.37
N GLY A 141 6.47 7.44 21.13
CA GLY A 141 6.30 8.28 19.94
C GLY A 141 4.89 8.29 19.36
N LEU A 142 3.93 7.64 20.01
CA LEU A 142 2.54 7.58 19.54
C LEU A 142 1.90 8.97 19.54
N CYS A 143 1.57 9.47 18.36
CA CYS A 143 0.86 10.72 18.18
C CYS A 143 -0.65 10.51 18.39
N ARG A 144 -1.14 10.73 19.61
CA ARG A 144 -2.57 10.55 19.98
C ARG A 144 -3.53 11.37 19.11
N GLY A 145 -3.10 12.55 18.63
CA GLY A 145 -3.90 13.38 17.71
C GLY A 145 -4.13 12.74 16.33
N ARG A 146 -3.53 11.58 16.05
CA ARG A 146 -3.67 10.84 14.78
C ARG A 146 -4.42 9.52 14.94
N LEU A 147 -4.98 9.22 16.12
CA LEU A 147 -5.75 7.98 16.35
C LEU A 147 -6.97 7.85 15.43
N TRP A 148 -7.44 8.95 14.82
CA TRP A 148 -8.45 8.91 13.77
C TRP A 148 -8.04 8.03 12.57
N LEU A 149 -6.73 7.82 12.33
CA LEU A 149 -6.22 6.92 11.30
C LEU A 149 -6.59 5.45 11.54
N LEU A 150 -6.95 5.06 12.76
CA LEU A 150 -7.41 3.71 13.05
C LEU A 150 -8.69 3.36 12.28
N VAL A 151 -9.53 4.34 11.95
CA VAL A 151 -10.77 4.13 11.18
C VAL A 151 -10.47 3.68 9.73
N PRO A 152 -9.71 4.44 8.91
CA PRO A 152 -9.35 3.97 7.57
C PRO A 152 -8.50 2.70 7.61
N MET A 153 -7.63 2.52 8.62
CA MET A 153 -6.88 1.26 8.80
C MET A 153 -7.82 0.08 9.02
N ALA A 154 -8.82 0.22 9.90
CA ALA A 154 -9.79 -0.83 10.17
C ALA A 154 -10.65 -1.14 8.95
N LEU A 155 -11.09 -0.11 8.20
CA LEU A 155 -11.86 -0.31 6.97
C LEU A 155 -11.06 -1.10 5.92
N ALA A 156 -9.79 -0.74 5.71
CA ALA A 156 -8.91 -1.44 4.78
C ALA A 156 -8.59 -2.87 5.24
N LEU A 157 -8.31 -3.05 6.54
CA LEU A 157 -8.05 -4.36 7.11
C LEU A 157 -9.30 -5.24 6.95
N LEU A 158 -10.46 -4.78 7.39
CA LEU A 158 -11.69 -5.58 7.36
C LEU A 158 -12.14 -5.88 5.93
N MET A 159 -12.03 -4.89 5.02
CA MET A 159 -12.51 -4.95 3.63
C MET A 159 -13.93 -5.55 3.55
N PRO A 160 -14.93 -4.92 4.18
CA PRO A 160 -16.26 -5.52 4.32
C PRO A 160 -17.02 -5.49 3.00
N TYR A 161 -17.12 -6.61 2.28
CA TYR A 161 -17.95 -6.70 1.08
C TYR A 161 -18.60 -8.07 0.86
N ALA A 162 -19.61 -8.10 0.00
CA ALA A 162 -20.16 -9.30 -0.61
C ALA A 162 -20.51 -9.05 -2.07
N MET A 163 -20.56 -10.13 -2.86
CA MET A 163 -21.12 -10.11 -4.21
C MET A 163 -22.59 -10.50 -4.13
N VAL A 164 -23.47 -9.59 -4.56
CA VAL A 164 -24.93 -9.82 -4.63
C VAL A 164 -25.38 -9.37 -6.02
N ASP A 165 -26.00 -10.29 -6.77
CA ASP A 165 -26.50 -10.03 -8.13
C ASP A 165 -25.47 -9.38 -9.07
N GLY A 166 -24.22 -9.82 -8.99
CA GLY A 166 -23.11 -9.28 -9.81
C GLY A 166 -22.64 -7.88 -9.41
N SER A 167 -23.19 -7.31 -8.33
CA SER A 167 -22.78 -6.02 -7.75
C SER A 167 -22.04 -6.24 -6.43
N LEU A 168 -21.13 -5.31 -6.12
CA LEU A 168 -20.31 -5.38 -4.93
C LEU A 168 -20.89 -4.45 -3.87
N VAL A 169 -21.35 -5.03 -2.75
CA VAL A 169 -22.10 -4.33 -1.69
C VAL A 169 -21.40 -4.47 -0.33
N PRO A 170 -21.61 -3.53 0.62
CA PRO A 170 -21.10 -3.65 1.97
C PRO A 170 -21.60 -4.91 2.66
N SER A 171 -20.70 -5.71 3.24
CA SER A 171 -21.07 -6.88 4.05
C SER A 171 -19.95 -7.27 4.99
N ILE A 172 -20.30 -7.78 6.17
CA ILE A 172 -19.33 -8.26 7.16
C ILE A 172 -19.04 -9.77 7.05
N GLY A 173 -19.75 -10.50 6.18
CA GLY A 173 -19.71 -11.97 6.16
C GLY A 173 -18.35 -12.57 5.80
N THR A 174 -17.53 -11.84 5.03
CA THR A 174 -16.25 -12.32 4.47
C THR A 174 -15.03 -11.68 5.12
N VAL A 175 -15.22 -10.88 6.18
CA VAL A 175 -14.15 -10.04 6.75
C VAL A 175 -12.96 -10.82 7.28
N LEU A 176 -13.06 -12.13 7.53
CA LEU A 176 -11.92 -12.94 7.96
C LEU A 176 -11.21 -13.65 6.79
N THR A 177 -11.93 -13.91 5.71
CA THR A 177 -11.48 -14.80 4.63
C THR A 177 -11.19 -14.08 3.32
N ASN A 178 -11.52 -12.79 3.22
CA ASN A 178 -11.20 -11.98 2.05
C ASN A 178 -9.68 -11.71 1.90
N GLU A 179 -9.35 -11.15 0.75
CA GLU A 179 -8.02 -10.89 0.22
C GLU A 179 -7.33 -9.64 0.79
N ALA A 180 -7.88 -8.98 1.82
CA ALA A 180 -7.29 -7.75 2.37
C ALA A 180 -5.83 -7.90 2.83
N GLY A 181 -5.46 -9.08 3.35
CA GLY A 181 -4.10 -9.37 3.81
C GLY A 181 -3.08 -9.59 2.69
N VAL A 182 -3.53 -9.76 1.45
CA VAL A 182 -2.70 -10.05 0.27
C VAL A 182 -2.92 -9.08 -0.89
N THR A 183 -3.65 -7.98 -0.65
CA THR A 183 -3.89 -6.94 -1.65
C THR A 183 -3.14 -5.67 -1.29
N TYR A 184 -2.33 -5.17 -2.23
CA TYR A 184 -1.51 -3.98 -2.03
C TYR A 184 -2.33 -2.80 -1.52
N CYS A 185 -3.51 -2.58 -2.11
CA CYS A 185 -4.38 -1.46 -1.77
C CYS A 185 -4.97 -1.53 -0.36
N MET A 186 -5.03 -2.72 0.25
CA MET A 186 -5.57 -2.92 1.60
C MET A 186 -4.47 -3.06 2.66
N ILE A 187 -3.35 -3.70 2.32
CA ILE A 187 -2.15 -3.77 3.17
C ILE A 187 -1.57 -2.38 3.41
N THR A 188 -1.38 -1.62 2.33
CA THR A 188 -0.65 -0.34 2.36
C THR A 188 -1.28 0.72 3.27
N PRO A 189 -2.61 0.95 3.32
CA PRO A 189 -3.18 1.89 4.27
C PRO A 189 -3.02 1.47 5.74
N VAL A 190 -3.00 0.17 6.04
CA VAL A 190 -2.72 -0.33 7.40
C VAL A 190 -1.27 -0.02 7.78
N VAL A 191 -0.33 -0.29 6.87
CA VAL A 191 1.09 0.01 7.08
C VAL A 191 1.33 1.52 7.18
N LEU A 192 0.85 2.31 6.22
CA LEU A 192 0.97 3.76 6.23
C LEU A 192 0.30 4.39 7.45
N GLY A 193 -0.90 3.93 7.81
CA GLY A 193 -1.59 4.39 9.02
C GLY A 193 -0.76 4.12 10.26
N THR A 194 -0.17 2.92 10.39
CA THR A 194 0.74 2.59 11.49
C THR A 194 1.95 3.50 11.51
N LEU A 195 2.64 3.71 10.37
CA LEU A 195 3.78 4.64 10.31
C LEU A 195 3.37 6.08 10.67
N LEU A 196 2.23 6.54 10.19
CA LEU A 196 1.73 7.89 10.42
C LEU A 196 1.32 8.16 11.87
N LEU A 197 1.02 7.11 12.65
CA LEU A 197 0.79 7.21 14.09
C LEU A 197 2.08 7.50 14.88
N PHE A 198 3.26 7.25 14.29
CA PHE A 198 4.58 7.50 14.88
C PHE A 198 5.45 8.40 13.97
N PRO A 199 5.00 9.62 13.65
CA PRO A 199 5.56 10.42 12.56
C PRO A 199 7.04 10.83 12.76
N ASP A 200 7.47 11.04 14.00
CA ASP A 200 8.84 11.47 14.34
C ASP A 200 9.85 10.33 14.31
N GLU A 201 9.36 9.11 14.10
CA GLU A 201 10.06 7.86 14.35
C GLU A 201 10.25 7.03 13.06
N VAL A 202 9.80 7.57 11.93
CA VAL A 202 9.76 6.91 10.62
C VAL A 202 10.74 7.57 9.64
N ASP A 203 11.40 6.75 8.82
CA ASP A 203 12.20 7.28 7.71
C ASP A 203 11.30 7.94 6.65
N ARG A 204 11.49 9.24 6.46
CA ARG A 204 10.70 10.04 5.52
C ARG A 204 10.82 9.59 4.06
N ARG A 205 11.93 8.95 3.68
CA ARG A 205 12.15 8.47 2.30
C ARG A 205 11.32 7.22 2.04
N THR A 206 11.29 6.30 2.99
CA THR A 206 10.39 5.13 2.96
C THR A 206 8.95 5.60 2.94
N LEU A 207 8.54 6.42 3.92
CA LEU A 207 7.19 6.95 4.02
C LEU A 207 6.76 7.64 2.73
N GLY A 208 7.58 8.55 2.20
CA GLY A 208 7.27 9.28 0.97
C GLY A 208 7.19 8.39 -0.28
N THR A 209 7.97 7.32 -0.36
CA THR A 209 7.93 6.38 -1.49
C THR A 209 6.69 5.50 -1.43
N VAL A 210 6.42 4.90 -0.27
CA VAL A 210 5.22 4.09 -0.03
C VAL A 210 3.97 4.93 -0.27
N ALA A 211 3.93 6.15 0.26
CA ALA A 211 2.82 7.07 0.10
C ALA A 211 2.64 7.54 -1.36
N TRP A 212 3.72 7.81 -2.10
CA TRP A 212 3.61 8.18 -3.51
C TRP A 212 2.99 7.06 -4.35
N VAL A 213 3.54 5.85 -4.22
CA VAL A 213 3.05 4.68 -4.97
C VAL A 213 1.63 4.32 -4.54
N GLY A 214 1.36 4.33 -3.23
CA GLY A 214 0.02 4.12 -2.68
C GLY A 214 -0.99 5.10 -3.25
N LEU A 215 -0.64 6.38 -3.38
CA LEU A 215 -1.53 7.39 -3.95
C LEU A 215 -1.81 7.09 -5.43
N LEU A 216 -0.81 6.71 -6.22
CA LEU A 216 -1.01 6.35 -7.63
C LEU A 216 -2.00 5.18 -7.78
N PHE A 217 -1.78 4.08 -7.06
CA PHE A 217 -2.70 2.94 -7.08
C PHE A 217 -4.10 3.32 -6.60
N GLY A 218 -4.20 4.12 -5.54
CA GLY A 218 -5.47 4.59 -5.00
C GLY A 218 -6.25 5.41 -6.02
N LEU A 219 -5.62 6.41 -6.64
CA LEU A 219 -6.28 7.28 -7.61
C LEU A 219 -6.72 6.51 -8.87
N LEU A 220 -5.89 5.59 -9.38
CA LEU A 220 -6.28 4.76 -10.53
C LEU A 220 -7.48 3.86 -10.20
N ASN A 221 -7.50 3.26 -9.01
CA ASN A 221 -8.66 2.47 -8.57
C ASN A 221 -9.90 3.33 -8.36
N LEU A 222 -9.79 4.54 -7.80
CA LEU A 222 -10.95 5.43 -7.67
C LEU A 222 -11.52 5.82 -9.05
N LEU A 223 -10.65 6.10 -10.03
CA LEU A 223 -11.07 6.38 -11.40
C LEU A 223 -11.80 5.17 -11.99
N ASP A 224 -11.25 3.98 -11.85
CA ASP A 224 -11.86 2.76 -12.39
C ASP A 224 -13.22 2.49 -11.75
N TRP A 225 -13.30 2.44 -10.42
CA TRP A 225 -14.53 2.02 -9.72
C TRP A 225 -15.64 3.07 -9.66
N PHE A 226 -15.31 4.36 -9.73
CA PHE A 226 -16.33 5.41 -9.74
C PHE A 226 -16.69 5.92 -11.13
N ALA A 227 -15.75 5.92 -12.09
CA ALA A 227 -16.02 6.48 -13.42
C ALA A 227 -16.21 5.40 -14.49
N LEU A 228 -15.38 4.35 -14.52
CA LEU A 228 -15.42 3.34 -15.59
C LEU A 228 -16.39 2.19 -15.27
N HIS A 229 -16.48 1.81 -14.00
CA HIS A 229 -17.23 0.64 -13.54
C HIS A 229 -18.11 0.95 -12.31
N PRO A 230 -19.08 1.89 -12.41
CA PRO A 230 -19.85 2.39 -11.26
C PRO A 230 -20.69 1.33 -10.54
N ALA A 231 -20.97 0.18 -11.18
CA ALA A 231 -21.62 -0.97 -10.53
C ALA A 231 -20.81 -1.52 -9.33
N TYR A 232 -19.49 -1.28 -9.31
CA TYR A 232 -18.57 -1.68 -8.24
C TYR A 232 -18.20 -0.51 -7.33
N TRP A 233 -19.07 0.51 -7.19
CA TRP A 233 -18.80 1.72 -6.40
C TRP A 233 -18.28 1.45 -4.98
N TRP A 234 -18.72 0.36 -4.34
CA TRP A 234 -18.25 -0.01 -3.01
C TRP A 234 -16.75 -0.35 -3.00
N MET A 235 -16.22 -0.95 -4.08
CA MET A 235 -14.76 -1.11 -4.24
C MET A 235 -14.06 0.24 -4.26
N GLY A 236 -14.64 1.25 -4.89
CA GLY A 236 -14.15 2.63 -4.84
C GLY A 236 -14.06 3.14 -3.40
N VAL A 237 -15.09 2.92 -2.58
CA VAL A 237 -15.10 3.30 -1.16
C VAL A 237 -13.99 2.56 -0.38
N LEU A 238 -13.80 1.27 -0.63
CA LEU A 238 -12.74 0.47 0.02
C LEU A 238 -11.32 0.93 -0.34
N HIS A 239 -11.14 1.72 -1.41
CA HIS A 239 -9.84 2.32 -1.78
C HIS A 239 -9.61 3.71 -1.18
N LEU A 240 -10.62 4.36 -0.59
CA LEU A 240 -10.46 5.64 0.09
C LEU A 240 -9.41 5.61 1.22
N PRO A 241 -9.33 4.56 2.07
CA PRO A 241 -8.26 4.45 3.06
C PRO A 241 -6.85 4.61 2.48
N LEU A 242 -6.59 4.01 1.32
CA LEU A 242 -5.30 4.11 0.66
C LEU A 242 -5.03 5.56 0.24
N VAL A 243 -5.98 6.22 -0.41
CA VAL A 243 -5.82 7.62 -0.86
C VAL A 243 -5.62 8.56 0.33
N LEU A 244 -6.40 8.39 1.40
CA LEU A 244 -6.31 9.21 2.62
C LEU A 244 -4.95 9.05 3.31
N THR A 245 -4.55 7.81 3.60
CA THR A 245 -3.28 7.53 4.29
C THR A 245 -2.06 7.87 3.42
N ALA A 246 -2.12 7.62 2.11
CA ALA A 246 -1.08 8.01 1.17
C ALA A 246 -0.96 9.53 1.01
N GLY A 247 -2.08 10.25 0.89
CA GLY A 247 -2.08 11.71 0.84
C GLY A 247 -1.44 12.31 2.10
N TRP A 248 -1.83 11.82 3.27
CA TRP A 248 -1.25 12.28 4.54
C TRP A 248 0.23 11.90 4.68
N GLY A 249 0.62 10.69 4.26
CA GLY A 249 2.01 10.24 4.22
C GLY A 249 2.89 11.11 3.33
N LEU A 250 2.37 11.56 2.18
CA LEU A 250 3.10 12.48 1.31
C LEU A 250 3.29 13.85 1.95
N ILE A 251 2.28 14.37 2.67
CA ILE A 251 2.39 15.64 3.39
C ILE A 251 3.46 15.52 4.48
N GLU A 252 3.40 14.45 5.29
CA GLU A 252 4.35 14.19 6.38
C GLU A 252 5.79 14.02 5.87
N SER A 253 5.97 13.33 4.75
CA SER A 253 7.28 13.06 4.17
C SER A 253 8.02 14.30 3.63
N ARG A 254 7.36 15.48 3.56
CA ARG A 254 7.99 16.69 3.02
C ARG A 254 9.18 17.14 3.89
N PRO A 255 10.28 17.63 3.30
CA PRO A 255 11.35 18.26 4.06
C PRO A 255 10.83 19.51 4.78
N GLY A 256 11.07 19.66 6.09
CA GLY A 256 10.72 20.87 6.85
C GLY A 256 9.44 20.82 7.69
N THR A 257 8.67 19.74 7.62
CA THR A 257 7.47 19.50 8.47
C THR A 257 7.79 19.12 9.92
N SER A 258 9.05 19.24 10.37
CA SER A 258 9.41 19.02 11.77
C SER A 258 8.53 19.87 12.66
N ARG A 259 7.60 19.23 13.37
CA ARG A 259 6.89 19.88 14.47
C ARG A 259 7.96 20.35 15.46
N PRO A 260 7.88 21.59 15.97
CA PRO A 260 8.71 21.96 17.10
C PRO A 260 8.45 20.91 18.18
N ALA A 261 9.53 20.33 18.72
CA ALA A 261 9.43 19.47 19.87
C ALA A 261 8.55 20.20 20.89
N VAL A 262 7.40 19.62 21.23
CA VAL A 262 6.56 20.16 22.30
C VAL A 262 7.46 20.15 23.53
N SER A 263 7.97 21.33 23.90
CA SER A 263 8.66 21.49 25.16
C SER A 263 7.63 21.12 26.20
N ALA A 264 7.85 20.01 26.91
CA ALA A 264 7.21 19.80 28.19
C ALA A 264 7.54 21.02 29.05
N ARG A 265 6.57 21.92 29.20
CA ARG A 265 6.59 23.03 30.14
C ARG A 265 5.31 22.90 30.96
N GLY A 266 5.49 22.77 32.27
CA GLY A 266 4.44 22.80 33.29
C GLY A 266 4.25 21.45 33.94
#